data_AF-A0A9E1E4Q3-F1
#
_entry.id   AF-A0A9E1E4Q3-F1
#
_cell.length_a   1.000
_cell.length_b   1.000
_cell.length_c   1.000
_cell.angle_alpha   90.00
_cell.angle_beta   90.00
_cell.angle_gamma   90.00
#
_symmetry.space_group_name_H-M   'P 1'
#
loop_
_entity.id
_entity.type
_entity.pdbx_description
1 polymer ?
#
loop_
_entity_poly.entity_id
_entity_poly.type
_entity_poly.pdbx_seq_one_letter_code
_entity_poly.pdbx_strand_id
1 'polypeptide(L)'
;MLNYLWAGMILVGIIYGAMTGRMEDVTNAALDSSKEAVTLCITMLGVMSFWVGLMEIAQRSGLIAAASRKLQPVVHWLFPDVPKGHEANKHITTNIIANILGLGWAATPAGLMAMKSLQEVNPNRDKSIASRDMCTFLILNISSLQLIPINIIAYRSQYGSVNPAGIVGAGIVATLVSTFVGVVFAMMMGKWKRK
;
A
#
# COMPACT_ATOMS: atom_id res chain seq x y z
N MET A 1 -9.34 -18.89 -4.08
CA MET A 1 -9.63 -18.47 -5.47
C MET A 1 -8.37 -18.11 -6.24
N LEU A 2 -7.49 -17.24 -5.75
CA LEU A 2 -6.29 -16.81 -6.48
C LEU A 2 -5.32 -17.97 -6.80
N ASN A 3 -5.08 -18.88 -5.86
CA ASN A 3 -4.20 -20.04 -6.08
C ASN A 3 -4.67 -20.94 -7.24
N TYR A 4 -5.99 -21.06 -7.44
CA TYR A 4 -6.54 -21.84 -8.54
C TYR A 4 -6.33 -21.16 -9.90
N LEU A 5 -6.43 -19.83 -9.95
CA LEU A 5 -6.12 -19.06 -11.16
C LEU A 5 -4.65 -19.20 -11.55
N TRP A 6 -3.73 -19.01 -10.60
CA TRP A 6 -2.30 -19.18 -10.86
C TRP A 6 -1.94 -20.59 -11.31
N ALA A 7 -2.47 -21.60 -10.62
CA ALA A 7 -2.25 -22.99 -10.99
C ALA A 7 -2.79 -23.29 -12.40
N GLY A 8 -3.97 -22.77 -12.73
CA GLY A 8 -4.55 -22.90 -14.07
C GLY A 8 -3.67 -22.26 -15.16
N MET A 9 -3.20 -21.03 -14.94
CA MET A 9 -2.32 -20.33 -15.89
C MET A 9 -0.99 -21.07 -16.12
N ILE A 10 -0.36 -21.55 -15.04
CA ILE A 10 0.89 -22.32 -15.13
C ILE A 10 0.67 -23.62 -15.90
N LEU A 11 -0.41 -24.34 -15.60
CA LEU A 11 -0.73 -25.63 -16.21
C LEU A 11 -1.04 -25.49 -17.71
N VAL A 12 -1.79 -24.46 -18.10
CA VAL A 12 -2.03 -24.12 -19.52
C VAL A 12 -0.73 -23.77 -20.23
N GLY A 13 0.15 -22.99 -19.59
CA GLY A 13 1.46 -22.64 -20.14
C GLY A 13 2.36 -23.85 -20.38
N ILE A 14 2.39 -24.80 -19.43
CA ILE A 14 3.17 -26.04 -19.56
C ILE A 14 2.61 -26.92 -20.70
N ILE A 15 1.28 -27.11 -20.75
CA ILE A 15 0.65 -27.91 -21.82
C ILE A 15 0.92 -27.28 -23.20
N TYR A 16 0.82 -25.96 -23.32
CA TYR A 16 1.10 -25.25 -24.56
C TYR A 16 2.59 -25.39 -24.98
N GLY A 17 3.52 -25.25 -24.04
CA GLY A 17 4.95 -25.47 -24.27
C GLY A 17 5.25 -26.91 -24.71
N ALA A 18 4.55 -27.90 -24.13
CA ALA A 18 4.67 -29.31 -24.52
C ALA A 18 4.14 -29.56 -25.94
N MET A 19 2.98 -29.00 -26.30
CA MET A 19 2.40 -29.16 -27.64
C MET A 19 3.19 -28.45 -28.75
N THR A 20 3.87 -27.35 -28.42
CA THR A 20 4.67 -26.55 -29.39
C THR A 20 6.14 -26.96 -29.46
N GLY A 21 6.56 -27.94 -28.65
CA GLY A 21 7.97 -28.38 -28.58
C GLY A 21 8.90 -27.40 -27.88
N ARG A 22 8.38 -26.36 -27.21
CA ARG A 22 9.14 -25.31 -26.51
C ARG A 22 9.31 -25.60 -25.01
N MET A 23 9.48 -26.87 -24.65
CA MET A 23 9.67 -27.27 -23.25
C MET A 23 10.93 -26.67 -22.63
N GLU A 24 11.96 -26.44 -23.44
CA GLU A 24 13.19 -25.77 -23.02
C GLU A 24 12.93 -24.33 -22.56
N ASP A 25 12.12 -23.56 -23.29
CA ASP A 25 11.71 -22.20 -22.91
C ASP A 25 10.94 -22.20 -21.58
N VAL A 26 10.07 -23.19 -21.36
CA VAL A 26 9.31 -23.34 -20.09
C VAL A 26 10.26 -23.61 -18.92
N THR A 27 11.24 -24.51 -19.10
CA THR A 27 12.24 -24.81 -18.07
C THR A 27 13.13 -23.61 -17.78
N ASN A 28 13.61 -22.92 -18.81
CA ASN A 28 14.44 -21.72 -18.67
C ASN A 28 13.66 -20.59 -17.97
N ALA A 29 12.41 -20.34 -18.37
CA ALA A 29 11.57 -19.34 -17.71
C ALA A 29 11.34 -19.65 -16.22
N ALA A 30 11.20 -20.94 -15.84
CA ALA A 30 11.06 -21.33 -14.44
C ALA A 30 12.35 -21.08 -13.63
N LEU A 31 13.52 -21.37 -14.23
CA LEU A 31 14.83 -21.11 -13.62
C LEU A 31 15.12 -19.61 -13.49
N ASP A 32 14.87 -18.83 -14.53
CA ASP A 32 15.05 -17.38 -14.54
C ASP A 32 14.12 -16.70 -13.55
N SER A 33 12.83 -17.08 -13.52
CA SER A 33 11.87 -16.57 -12.53
C SER A 33 12.31 -16.88 -11.09
N SER A 34 12.91 -18.06 -10.86
CA SER A 34 13.44 -18.43 -9.54
C SER A 34 14.63 -17.54 -9.15
N LYS A 35 15.54 -17.27 -10.09
CA LYS A 35 16.69 -16.38 -9.88
C LYS A 35 16.24 -14.93 -9.65
N GLU A 36 15.29 -14.44 -10.43
CA GLU A 36 14.69 -13.12 -10.25
C GLU A 36 14.02 -13.00 -8.89
N ALA A 37 13.24 -14.01 -8.46
CA ALA A 37 12.60 -14.03 -7.15
C ALA A 37 13.62 -13.92 -6.00
N VAL A 38 14.72 -14.69 -6.05
CA VAL A 38 15.78 -14.61 -5.04
C VAL A 38 16.46 -13.23 -5.06
N THR A 39 16.78 -12.72 -6.25
CA THR A 39 17.41 -11.39 -6.43
C THR A 39 16.51 -10.29 -5.87
N LEU A 40 15.21 -10.37 -6.14
CA LEU A 40 14.21 -9.45 -5.62
C LEU A 40 14.15 -9.53 -4.10
N CYS A 41 14.10 -10.72 -3.50
CA CYS A 41 14.10 -10.89 -2.04
C CYS A 41 15.33 -10.25 -1.38
N ILE A 42 16.53 -10.47 -1.92
CA ILE A 42 17.77 -9.88 -1.39
C ILE A 42 17.76 -8.35 -1.52
N THR A 43 17.35 -7.84 -2.67
CA THR A 43 17.24 -6.39 -2.92
C THR A 43 16.23 -5.74 -1.97
N MET A 44 15.07 -6.39 -1.82
CA MET A 44 14.00 -5.97 -0.93
C MET A 44 14.44 -5.95 0.53
N LEU A 45 15.21 -6.93 0.99
CA LEU A 45 15.75 -6.93 2.35
C LEU A 45 16.57 -5.67 2.63
N GLY A 46 17.54 -5.33 1.76
CA GLY A 46 18.37 -4.14 1.96
C GLY A 46 17.58 -2.84 1.96
N VAL A 47 16.71 -2.67 0.96
CA VAL A 47 15.88 -1.47 0.80
C VAL A 47 14.89 -1.32 1.96
N MET A 48 14.19 -2.40 2.34
CA MET A 48 13.22 -2.37 3.44
C MET A 48 13.89 -2.13 4.78
N SER A 49 15.03 -2.76 5.06
CA SER A 49 15.79 -2.53 6.30
C SER A 49 16.21 -1.07 6.45
N PHE A 50 16.66 -0.42 5.37
CA PHE A 50 17.00 0.99 5.37
C PHE A 50 15.79 1.88 5.68
N TRP A 51 14.68 1.69 4.97
CA TRP A 51 13.49 2.54 5.12
C TRP A 51 12.77 2.32 6.46
N VAL A 52 12.64 1.08 6.91
CA VAL A 52 12.06 0.76 8.22
C VAL A 52 12.95 1.30 9.34
N GLY A 53 14.28 1.22 9.20
CA GLY A 53 15.22 1.83 10.15
C GLY A 53 15.06 3.35 10.23
N LEU A 54 14.97 4.05 9.10
CA LEU A 54 14.72 5.50 9.07
C LEU A 54 13.37 5.86 9.71
N MET A 55 12.33 5.07 9.44
CA MET A 55 11.02 5.25 10.04
C MET A 55 11.05 5.05 11.56
N GLU A 56 11.77 4.05 12.05
CA GLU A 56 11.96 3.80 13.49
C GLU A 56 12.67 4.99 14.16
N ILE A 57 13.67 5.60 13.51
CA ILE A 57 14.31 6.83 13.98
C ILE A 57 13.29 7.99 14.03
N ALA A 58 12.47 8.17 12.99
CA ALA A 58 11.43 9.19 12.96
C ALA A 58 10.35 8.97 14.06
N GLN A 59 10.08 7.72 14.40
CA GLN A 59 9.18 7.35 15.48
C GLN A 59 9.79 7.65 16.85
N ARG A 60 11.04 7.23 17.08
CA ARG A 60 11.77 7.46 18.35
C ARG A 60 12.09 8.93 18.62
N SER A 61 12.36 9.71 17.58
CA SER A 61 12.53 11.17 17.68
C SER A 61 11.24 11.92 17.99
N GLY A 62 10.08 11.24 17.99
CA GLY A 62 8.79 11.85 18.25
C GLY A 62 8.21 12.62 17.06
N LEU A 63 8.89 12.65 15.91
CA LEU A 63 8.40 13.34 14.70
C LEU A 63 7.07 12.74 14.23
N ILE A 64 6.98 11.41 14.18
CA ILE A 64 5.73 10.71 13.83
C ILE A 64 4.65 10.97 14.88
N ALA A 65 4.98 11.03 16.17
CA ALA A 65 4.01 11.33 17.23
C ALA A 65 3.49 12.78 17.16
N ALA A 66 4.33 13.73 16.75
CA ALA A 66 3.94 15.13 16.53
C ALA A 66 3.05 15.28 15.30
N ALA A 67 3.43 14.66 14.18
CA ALA A 67 2.61 14.62 12.96
C ALA A 67 1.29 13.89 13.20
N SER A 68 1.32 12.82 14.01
CA SER A 68 0.13 12.06 14.40
C SER A 68 -0.87 12.89 15.19
N ARG A 69 -0.39 13.66 16.18
CA ARG A 69 -1.25 14.62 16.90
C ARG A 69 -1.88 15.67 15.97
N LYS A 70 -1.15 16.16 14.98
CA LYS A 70 -1.66 17.14 14.01
C LYS A 70 -2.70 16.55 13.05
N LEU A 71 -2.55 15.28 12.68
CA LEU A 71 -3.47 14.56 11.80
C LEU A 71 -4.64 13.89 12.53
N GLN A 72 -4.56 13.76 13.85
CA GLN A 72 -5.60 13.18 14.70
C GLN A 72 -7.03 13.71 14.41
N PRO A 73 -7.30 15.01 14.21
CA PRO A 73 -8.65 15.48 13.89
C PRO A 73 -9.17 14.92 12.55
N VAL A 74 -8.30 14.82 11.55
CA VAL A 74 -8.66 14.28 10.23
C VAL A 74 -8.89 12.77 10.31
N VAL A 75 -8.02 12.05 11.04
CA VAL A 75 -8.13 10.61 11.24
C VAL A 75 -9.41 10.27 12.01
N HIS A 76 -9.72 10.99 13.09
CA HIS A 76 -10.96 10.74 13.84
C HIS A 76 -12.22 11.05 13.04
N TRP A 77 -12.15 12.03 12.13
CA TRP A 77 -13.25 12.35 11.22
C TRP A 77 -13.46 11.27 10.14
N LEU A 78 -12.37 10.72 9.60
CA LEU A 78 -12.39 9.64 8.60
C LEU A 78 -12.78 8.29 9.20
N PHE A 79 -12.33 8.01 10.44
CA PHE A 79 -12.48 6.74 11.16
C PHE A 79 -13.25 6.94 12.47
N PRO A 80 -14.56 7.24 12.42
CA PRO A 80 -15.34 7.57 13.60
C PRO A 80 -15.61 6.35 14.51
N ASP A 81 -15.49 5.13 13.99
CA ASP A 81 -15.82 3.91 14.74
C ASP A 81 -14.58 3.37 15.49
N VAL A 82 -13.40 3.96 15.30
CA VAL A 82 -12.17 3.65 16.06
C VAL A 82 -12.17 4.42 17.40
N PRO A 83 -12.03 3.73 18.55
CA PRO A 83 -11.94 4.39 19.86
C PRO A 83 -10.77 5.39 19.94
N LYS A 84 -10.99 6.51 20.64
CA LYS A 84 -9.94 7.51 20.89
C LYS A 84 -8.80 6.86 21.67
N GLY A 85 -7.57 6.94 21.15
CA GLY A 85 -6.38 6.38 21.78
C GLY A 85 -6.09 4.91 21.43
N HIS A 86 -6.92 4.25 20.61
CA HIS A 86 -6.61 2.90 20.11
C HIS A 86 -5.35 2.88 19.24
N GLU A 87 -4.54 1.83 19.32
CA GLU A 87 -3.30 1.67 18.54
C GLU A 87 -3.53 1.76 17.02
N ALA A 88 -4.73 1.39 16.56
CA ALA A 88 -5.17 1.57 15.16
C ALA A 88 -4.93 3.01 14.66
N ASN A 89 -5.21 4.02 15.49
CA ASN A 89 -5.00 5.42 15.10
C ASN A 89 -3.52 5.72 14.80
N LYS A 90 -2.60 5.16 15.59
CA LYS A 90 -1.16 5.34 15.38
C LYS A 90 -0.75 4.71 14.06
N HIS A 91 -1.10 3.45 13.82
CA HIS A 91 -0.74 2.74 12.59
C HIS A 91 -1.34 3.37 11.33
N ILE A 92 -2.62 3.77 11.36
CA ILE A 92 -3.28 4.49 10.27
C ILE A 92 -2.53 5.78 9.97
N THR A 93 -2.21 6.55 11.01
CA THR A 93 -1.55 7.84 10.83
C THR A 93 -0.13 7.68 10.31
N THR A 94 0.63 6.70 10.83
CA THR A 94 1.97 6.37 10.34
C THR A 94 1.94 5.99 8.86
N ASN A 95 0.96 5.18 8.44
CA ASN A 95 0.79 4.81 7.04
C ASN A 95 0.44 6.03 6.15
N ILE A 96 -0.48 6.90 6.59
CA ILE A 96 -0.82 8.14 5.86
C ILE A 96 0.41 9.04 5.71
N ILE A 97 1.18 9.24 6.79
CA ILE A 97 2.41 10.05 6.76
C ILE A 97 3.44 9.44 5.80
N ALA A 98 3.64 8.12 5.87
CA ALA A 98 4.57 7.42 4.98
C ALA A 98 4.16 7.58 3.50
N ASN A 99 2.87 7.43 3.20
CA ASN A 99 2.33 7.64 1.86
C ASN A 99 2.47 9.11 1.41
N ILE A 100 2.22 10.09 2.26
CA ILE A 100 2.40 11.51 1.90
C ILE A 100 3.88 11.83 1.60
N LEU A 101 4.81 11.30 2.41
CA LEU A 101 6.23 11.64 2.33
C LEU A 101 7.02 10.94 1.23
N GLY A 102 6.41 10.05 0.43
CA GLY A 102 7.19 9.29 -0.55
C GLY A 102 7.75 7.97 -0.03
N LEU A 103 7.52 7.64 1.25
CA LEU A 103 8.12 6.51 1.96
C LEU A 103 7.30 5.22 1.74
N GLY A 104 6.98 4.89 0.48
CA GLY A 104 6.07 3.79 0.12
C GLY A 104 6.45 2.44 0.75
N TRP A 105 7.75 2.16 0.85
CA TRP A 105 8.29 0.95 1.50
C TRP A 105 8.03 0.88 3.01
N ALA A 106 7.97 2.02 3.70
CA ALA A 106 7.60 2.10 5.11
C ALA A 106 6.07 2.11 5.32
N ALA A 107 5.29 2.47 4.29
CA ALA A 107 3.84 2.52 4.38
C ALA A 107 3.20 1.12 4.48
N THR A 108 3.71 0.14 3.73
CA THR A 108 3.16 -1.22 3.69
C THR A 108 3.14 -1.92 5.06
N PRO A 109 4.23 -2.01 5.84
CA PRO A 109 4.18 -2.66 7.15
C PRO A 109 3.25 -1.91 8.12
N ALA A 110 3.27 -0.58 8.12
CA ALA A 110 2.34 0.23 8.91
C ALA A 110 0.87 -0.02 8.51
N GLY A 111 0.60 -0.20 7.22
CA GLY A 111 -0.73 -0.46 6.71
C GLY A 111 -1.26 -1.85 7.05
N LEU A 112 -0.39 -2.88 7.03
CA LEU A 112 -0.75 -4.21 7.49
C LEU A 112 -1.08 -4.23 8.99
N MET A 113 -0.30 -3.51 9.80
CA MET A 113 -0.59 -3.35 11.23
C MET A 113 -1.89 -2.58 11.46
N ALA A 114 -2.14 -1.50 10.70
CA ALA A 114 -3.40 -0.75 10.75
C ALA A 114 -4.61 -1.64 10.43
N MET A 115 -4.54 -2.46 9.38
CA MET A 115 -5.62 -3.38 9.03
C MET A 115 -5.86 -4.45 10.09
N LYS A 116 -4.81 -4.98 10.73
CA LYS A 116 -4.95 -5.90 11.86
C LYS A 116 -5.65 -5.23 13.04
N SER A 117 -5.22 -4.03 13.43
CA SER A 117 -5.86 -3.30 14.53
C SER A 117 -7.29 -2.86 14.21
N LEU A 118 -7.60 -2.54 12.95
CA LEU A 118 -8.97 -2.26 12.50
C LEU A 118 -9.87 -3.51 12.53
N GLN A 119 -9.30 -4.69 12.31
CA GLN A 119 -10.01 -5.96 12.38
C GLN A 119 -10.41 -6.34 13.83
N GLU A 120 -9.59 -5.97 14.81
CA GLU A 120 -9.88 -6.15 16.23
C GLU A 120 -11.14 -5.38 16.63
N VAL A 121 -11.21 -4.10 16.23
CA VAL A 121 -12.36 -3.22 16.50
C VAL A 121 -13.51 -3.36 15.50
N ASN A 122 -13.42 -4.30 14.55
CA ASN A 122 -14.47 -4.54 13.56
C ASN A 122 -15.78 -4.97 14.25
N PRO A 123 -16.88 -4.20 14.11
CA PRO A 123 -18.14 -4.49 14.79
C PRO A 123 -18.90 -5.70 14.22
N ASN A 124 -18.51 -6.21 13.04
CA ASN A 124 -19.16 -7.37 12.44
C ASN A 124 -18.86 -8.64 13.26
N ARG A 125 -19.91 -9.43 13.54
CA ARG A 125 -19.77 -10.77 14.17
C ARG A 125 -18.98 -11.72 13.27
N ASP A 126 -19.25 -11.67 11.97
CA ASP A 126 -18.47 -12.37 10.97
C ASP A 126 -17.25 -11.52 10.58
N LYS A 127 -16.08 -11.99 11.00
CA LYS A 127 -14.79 -11.36 10.75
C LYS A 127 -14.33 -11.48 9.30
N SER A 128 -14.99 -12.28 8.45
CA SER A 128 -14.75 -12.27 7.00
C SER A 128 -15.28 -11.00 6.32
N ILE A 129 -16.19 -10.26 6.98
CA ILE A 129 -16.80 -9.04 6.45
C ILE A 129 -15.98 -7.82 6.91
N ALA A 130 -15.40 -7.11 5.94
CA ALA A 130 -14.66 -5.88 6.20
C ALA A 130 -15.55 -4.78 6.82
N SER A 131 -15.02 -4.06 7.80
CA SER A 131 -15.68 -2.89 8.37
C SER A 131 -15.58 -1.68 7.43
N ARG A 132 -16.42 -0.67 7.66
CA ARG A 132 -16.34 0.61 6.94
C ARG A 132 -14.94 1.23 7.06
N ASP A 133 -14.36 1.18 8.25
CA ASP A 133 -13.04 1.75 8.51
C ASP A 133 -11.96 1.01 7.74
N MET A 134 -12.03 -0.32 7.63
CA MET A 134 -11.11 -1.09 6.78
C MET A 134 -11.24 -0.70 5.30
N CYS A 135 -12.47 -0.57 4.79
CA CYS A 135 -12.71 -0.12 3.41
C CYS A 135 -12.20 1.30 3.18
N THR A 136 -12.45 2.22 4.13
CA THR A 136 -11.99 3.61 4.05
C THR A 136 -10.47 3.69 4.06
N PHE A 137 -9.82 2.91 4.92
CA PHE A 137 -8.36 2.81 4.98
C PHE A 137 -7.75 2.30 3.68
N LEU A 138 -8.39 1.28 3.06
CA LEU A 138 -7.97 0.75 1.78
C LEU A 138 -8.12 1.79 0.66
N ILE A 139 -9.27 2.50 0.59
CA ILE A 139 -9.49 3.57 -0.39
C ILE A 139 -8.41 4.64 -0.28
N LEU A 140 -8.07 5.06 0.94
CA LEU A 140 -7.00 6.04 1.15
C LEU A 140 -5.65 5.53 0.64
N ASN A 141 -5.28 4.28 0.95
CA ASN A 141 -4.01 3.70 0.49
C ASN A 141 -3.92 3.56 -1.04
N ILE A 142 -5.02 3.12 -1.68
CA ILE A 142 -5.08 2.97 -3.14
C ILE A 142 -5.08 4.32 -3.84
N SER A 143 -5.74 5.33 -3.26
CA SER A 143 -5.71 6.70 -3.81
C SER A 143 -4.32 7.35 -3.70
N SER A 144 -3.49 6.87 -2.77
CA SER A 144 -2.05 7.11 -2.66
C SER A 144 -1.62 8.57 -2.90
N LEU A 145 -2.15 9.49 -2.08
CA LEU A 145 -1.74 10.89 -2.10
C LEU A 145 -0.27 11.01 -1.68
N GLN A 146 0.61 11.18 -2.68
CA GLN A 146 2.04 11.25 -2.50
C GLN A 146 2.55 12.62 -2.94
N LEU A 147 3.05 13.40 -1.98
CA LEU A 147 3.57 14.75 -2.23
C LEU A 147 4.98 14.71 -2.84
N ILE A 148 5.75 13.67 -2.53
CA ILE A 148 7.10 13.47 -3.03
C ILE A 148 7.21 12.08 -3.67
N PRO A 149 7.00 11.94 -4.99
CA PRO A 149 7.04 10.65 -5.66
C PRO A 149 8.50 10.25 -5.98
N ILE A 150 9.33 10.09 -4.94
CA ILE A 150 10.77 9.80 -5.05
C ILE A 150 11.03 8.56 -5.91
N ASN A 151 10.23 7.51 -5.75
CA ASN A 151 10.37 6.26 -6.51
C ASN A 151 10.26 6.49 -8.02
N ILE A 152 9.28 7.29 -8.43
CA ILE A 152 9.00 7.59 -9.84
C ILE A 152 10.06 8.54 -10.41
N ILE A 153 10.51 9.52 -9.63
CA ILE A 153 11.63 10.40 -10.02
C ILE A 153 12.89 9.57 -10.20
N ALA A 154 13.19 8.65 -9.28
CA ALA A 154 14.34 7.76 -9.35
C ALA A 154 14.26 6.84 -10.57
N TYR A 155 13.12 6.19 -10.84
CA TYR A 155 12.92 5.39 -12.04
C TYR A 155 13.14 6.22 -13.31
N ARG A 156 12.51 7.40 -13.41
CA ARG A 156 12.69 8.27 -14.58
C ARG A 156 14.13 8.72 -14.76
N SER A 157 14.86 8.96 -13.67
CA SER A 157 16.29 9.27 -13.72
C SER A 157 17.11 8.07 -14.21
N GLN A 158 16.82 6.85 -13.73
CA GLN A 158 17.51 5.62 -14.14
C GLN A 158 17.27 5.29 -15.62
N TYR A 159 16.09 5.61 -16.16
CA TYR A 159 15.74 5.44 -17.58
C TYR A 159 16.10 6.66 -18.45
N GLY A 160 16.93 7.60 -17.96
CA GLY A 160 17.52 8.67 -18.77
C GLY A 160 16.62 9.88 -19.07
N SER A 161 15.56 10.11 -18.29
CA SER A 161 14.65 11.24 -18.49
C SER A 161 15.35 12.60 -18.25
N VAL A 162 15.26 13.52 -19.23
CA VAL A 162 15.78 14.90 -19.12
C VAL A 162 15.12 15.75 -18.03
N ASN A 163 13.85 15.49 -17.71
CA ASN A 163 13.16 16.13 -16.57
C ASN A 163 12.40 15.09 -15.72
N PRO A 164 13.09 14.38 -14.80
CA PRO A 164 12.50 13.35 -13.95
C PRO A 164 11.35 13.85 -13.08
N ALA A 165 11.39 15.12 -12.65
CA ALA A 165 10.37 15.74 -11.79
C ALA A 165 9.16 16.31 -12.55
N GLY A 166 9.19 16.38 -13.89
CA GLY A 166 8.12 17.01 -14.68
C GLY A 166 6.72 16.42 -14.50
N ILE A 167 6.60 15.17 -14.05
CA ILE A 167 5.30 14.51 -13.84
C ILE A 167 4.74 14.71 -12.42
N VAL A 168 5.52 15.27 -11.51
CA VAL A 168 5.14 15.42 -10.10
C VAL A 168 3.87 16.27 -9.97
N GLY A 169 3.79 17.39 -10.71
CA GLY A 169 2.62 18.28 -10.67
C GLY A 169 1.33 17.58 -11.10
N ALA A 170 1.36 16.88 -12.25
CA ALA A 170 0.21 16.11 -12.72
C ALA A 170 -0.16 14.95 -11.77
N GLY A 171 0.83 14.27 -11.19
CA GLY A 171 0.62 13.20 -10.24
C GLY A 171 -0.03 13.66 -8.93
N ILE A 172 0.38 14.82 -8.41
CA ILE A 172 -0.23 15.43 -7.22
C ILE A 172 -1.69 15.78 -7.49
N VAL A 173 -1.99 16.40 -8.62
CA VAL A 173 -3.38 16.74 -8.97
C VAL A 173 -4.23 15.48 -9.13
N ALA A 174 -3.74 14.47 -9.84
CA ALA A 174 -4.47 13.22 -10.05
C ALA A 174 -4.76 12.50 -8.72
N THR A 175 -3.78 12.43 -7.82
CA THR A 175 -3.94 11.78 -6.51
C THR A 175 -4.81 12.60 -5.55
N LEU A 176 -4.75 13.93 -5.59
CA LEU A 176 -5.67 14.79 -4.84
C LEU A 176 -7.12 14.54 -5.26
N VAL A 177 -7.39 14.50 -6.58
CA VAL A 177 -8.74 14.26 -7.09
C VAL A 177 -9.21 12.85 -6.74
N SER A 178 -8.38 11.82 -6.90
CA SER A 178 -8.75 10.44 -6.59
C SER A 178 -9.01 10.24 -5.08
N THR A 179 -8.16 10.81 -4.22
CA THR A 179 -8.35 10.77 -2.76
C THR A 179 -9.60 11.54 -2.36
N PHE A 180 -9.86 12.71 -2.93
CA PHE A 180 -11.05 13.50 -2.63
C PHE A 180 -12.34 12.73 -2.98
N VAL A 181 -12.42 12.19 -4.19
CA VAL A 181 -13.57 11.39 -4.63
C VAL A 181 -13.74 10.14 -3.75
N GLY A 182 -12.64 9.45 -3.43
CA GLY A 182 -12.66 8.28 -2.56
C GLY A 182 -13.17 8.59 -1.14
N VAL A 183 -12.72 9.70 -0.55
CA VAL A 183 -13.18 10.16 0.77
C VAL A 183 -14.65 10.55 0.74
N VAL A 184 -15.09 11.31 -0.26
CA VAL A 184 -16.50 11.70 -0.41
C VAL A 184 -17.40 10.46 -0.53
N PHE A 185 -17.00 9.48 -1.35
CA PHE A 185 -17.72 8.22 -1.50
C PHE A 185 -17.80 7.43 -0.18
N ALA A 186 -16.66 7.27 0.52
CA ALA A 186 -16.61 6.57 1.80
C ALA A 186 -17.49 7.24 2.88
N MET A 187 -17.56 8.58 2.87
CA MET A 187 -18.40 9.36 3.79
C MET A 187 -19.89 9.26 3.44
N MET A 188 -20.25 9.30 2.15
CA MET A 188 -21.64 9.14 1.71
C MET A 188 -22.19 7.75 2.06
N MET A 189 -21.45 6.70 1.71
CA MET A 189 -21.85 5.32 2.01
C MET A 189 -21.90 5.04 3.52
N GLY A 190 -21.02 5.69 4.30
CA GLY A 190 -21.03 5.61 5.75
C GLY A 190 -22.26 6.25 6.40
N LYS A 191 -22.77 7.37 5.86
CA LYS A 191 -24.00 8.01 6.34
C LYS A 191 -25.25 7.22 5.99
N TRP A 192 -25.24 6.51 4.85
CA TRP A 192 -26.40 5.77 4.37
C TRP A 192 -26.71 4.50 5.21
N LYS A 193 -25.68 3.84 5.76
CA LYS A 193 -25.83 2.69 6.67
C LYS A 193 -26.17 3.04 8.13
N ARG A 194 -26.14 4.31 8.51
CA ARG A 194 -26.49 4.80 9.86
C ARG A 194 -27.96 5.23 10.00
N LYS A 195 -28.72 5.21 8.91
CA LYS A 195 -30.19 5.26 8.90
C LYS A 195 -30.74 3.85 8.79
#